data_AF-A0A6P0KYY9-F1
#
_entry.id   AF-A0A6P0KYY9-F1
#
_cell.length_a   1.000
_cell.length_b   1.000
_cell.length_c   1.000
_cell.angle_alpha   90.00
_cell.angle_beta   90.00
_cell.angle_gamma   90.00
#
_symmetry.space_group_name_H-M   'P 1'
#
loop_
_entity.id
_entity.type
_entity.pdbx_description
1 polymer ?
#
loop_
_entity_poly.entity_id
_entity_poly.type
_entity_poly.pdbx_seq_one_letter_code
_entity_poly.pdbx_strand_id
1 'polypeptide(L)'
;MVKKSSQLADLEALTLNVHDQTVRAYVEESIASYSVGAYRSAIVSIWTAVVYDLYQKVRYLDEQYGDKAAKICIESIDKIRKSPDKKQVSAWERTILKDGYEKIKMFTLTEYEHLERIQQDRHRCAHPVLDSDGFLFQPSPELTRSHIRTAVDVLFSQPPIIGKPAVDALERDVETSVYFPNKLEDVSKALKNRHILSTSNKYRVNLFKFCLKKILYLDINKPEFINRYILVFNVLIYEDRGNFESIDRKVIASIFDNAKEERYNLIVELFNIAESLWNDSSDFFKEKFKIFLKESATNEEKVRVLHIFPELEKELLKYVESSSVDTEHYKHFISLITGLDTDRIKRIEKFIKRIIRHNIDLYCKSKSWYQGEKNAVLIERIIDLLKEEDINYLLEQAVIQQEMDRNDQLNGTTDTMINLFEKTINKFPNTINSWHNFIKKKRNRNWYDLEKLEQKIANYDSFPF
;
A
#
# COMPACT_ATOMS: atom_id res chain seq x y z
N MET A 1 9.72 -0.38 -18.70
CA MET A 1 9.69 -1.64 -19.47
C MET A 1 9.22 -1.31 -20.89
N VAL A 2 10.03 -1.60 -21.91
CA VAL A 2 9.61 -1.53 -23.33
C VAL A 2 8.32 -2.36 -23.45
N LYS A 3 7.26 -1.83 -24.10
CA LYS A 3 6.08 -2.61 -24.47
C LYS A 3 6.59 -3.85 -25.23
N LYS A 4 6.75 -4.99 -24.55
CA LYS A 4 6.91 -6.28 -25.23
C LYS A 4 5.65 -6.40 -26.07
N SER A 5 5.82 -6.40 -27.40
CA SER A 5 4.77 -6.89 -28.28
C SER A 5 4.34 -8.23 -27.72
N SER A 6 3.09 -8.35 -27.27
CA SER A 6 2.62 -9.66 -26.86
C SER A 6 2.66 -10.53 -28.11
N GLN A 7 3.13 -11.77 -27.97
CA GLN A 7 2.94 -12.78 -28.99
C GLN A 7 1.44 -12.94 -29.28
N LEU A 8 1.11 -13.56 -30.42
CA LEU A 8 -0.27 -13.90 -30.77
C LEU A 8 -0.87 -14.70 -29.60
N ALA A 9 -1.81 -14.11 -28.87
CA ALA A 9 -2.43 -14.75 -27.73
C ALA A 9 -3.32 -15.88 -28.22
N ASP A 10 -3.25 -17.04 -27.57
CA ASP A 10 -4.14 -18.17 -27.79
C ASP A 10 -5.57 -17.79 -27.36
N LEU A 11 -6.57 -18.02 -28.22
CA LEU A 11 -7.94 -17.53 -27.95
C LEU A 11 -8.57 -18.27 -26.79
N GLU A 12 -8.30 -19.57 -26.69
CA GLU A 12 -8.75 -20.44 -25.61
C GLU A 12 -8.14 -19.98 -24.28
N ALA A 13 -6.85 -19.60 -24.27
CA ALA A 13 -6.20 -19.05 -23.08
C ALA A 13 -6.78 -17.70 -22.64
N LEU A 14 -7.30 -16.89 -23.58
CA LEU A 14 -7.94 -15.61 -23.23
C LEU A 14 -9.20 -15.78 -22.38
N THR A 15 -9.89 -16.92 -22.48
CA THR A 15 -11.11 -17.20 -21.68
C THR A 15 -10.82 -17.24 -20.17
N LEU A 16 -9.58 -17.58 -19.78
CA LEU A 16 -9.13 -17.60 -18.39
C LEU A 16 -9.15 -16.21 -17.74
N ASN A 17 -9.04 -15.15 -18.55
CA ASN A 17 -9.10 -13.78 -18.07
C ASN A 17 -10.55 -13.27 -17.94
N VAL A 18 -11.55 -13.99 -18.45
CA VAL A 18 -12.97 -13.58 -18.36
C VAL A 18 -13.51 -14.03 -17.01
N HIS A 19 -13.86 -13.09 -16.12
CA HIS A 19 -14.25 -13.43 -14.75
C HIS A 19 -15.69 -13.95 -14.62
N ASP A 20 -16.64 -13.38 -15.37
CA ASP A 20 -18.05 -13.78 -15.34
C ASP A 20 -18.26 -15.08 -16.14
N GLN A 21 -18.85 -16.09 -15.51
CA GLN A 21 -19.04 -17.42 -16.12
C GLN A 21 -20.01 -17.38 -17.31
N THR A 22 -21.02 -16.52 -17.27
CA THR A 22 -22.01 -16.39 -18.36
C THR A 22 -21.39 -15.66 -19.54
N VAL A 23 -20.62 -14.60 -19.28
CA VAL A 23 -19.84 -13.90 -20.32
C VAL A 23 -18.84 -14.87 -20.94
N ARG A 24 -18.15 -15.68 -20.13
CA ARG A 24 -17.19 -16.68 -20.62
C ARG A 24 -17.84 -17.67 -21.58
N ALA A 25 -19.04 -18.17 -21.25
CA ALA A 25 -19.77 -19.08 -22.14
C ALA A 25 -20.05 -18.45 -23.53
N TYR A 26 -20.44 -17.17 -23.58
CA TYR A 26 -20.63 -16.47 -24.87
C TYR A 26 -19.32 -16.23 -25.62
N VAL A 27 -18.21 -16.00 -24.91
CA VAL A 27 -16.88 -15.90 -25.52
C VAL A 27 -16.45 -17.24 -26.10
N GLU A 28 -16.66 -18.34 -25.37
CA GLU A 28 -16.38 -19.71 -25.84
C GLU A 28 -17.21 -20.06 -27.08
N GLU A 29 -18.48 -19.65 -27.14
CA GLU A 29 -19.33 -19.81 -28.34
C GLU A 29 -18.75 -19.05 -29.55
N SER A 30 -18.25 -17.83 -29.33
CA SER A 30 -17.59 -17.05 -30.37
C SER A 30 -16.30 -17.72 -30.87
N ILE A 31 -15.50 -18.27 -29.97
CA ILE A 31 -14.27 -19.01 -30.30
C ILE A 31 -14.58 -20.29 -31.06
N ALA A 32 -15.61 -21.04 -30.65
CA ALA A 32 -16.06 -22.24 -31.35
C ALA A 32 -16.56 -21.92 -32.76
N SER A 33 -17.28 -20.81 -32.94
CA SER A 33 -17.70 -20.34 -34.27
C SER A 33 -16.51 -19.92 -35.12
N TYR A 34 -15.51 -19.28 -34.51
CA TYR A 34 -14.27 -18.89 -35.18
C TYR A 34 -13.45 -20.10 -35.66
N SER A 35 -13.31 -21.14 -34.84
CA SER A 35 -12.48 -22.31 -35.15
C SER A 35 -13.00 -23.14 -36.32
N VAL A 36 -14.31 -23.11 -36.58
CA VAL A 36 -14.95 -23.76 -37.74
C VAL A 36 -15.09 -22.85 -38.96
N GLY A 37 -14.55 -21.62 -38.92
CA GLY A 37 -14.60 -20.66 -40.02
C GLY A 37 -15.92 -19.88 -40.15
N ALA A 38 -16.82 -19.98 -39.15
CA ALA A 38 -18.08 -19.24 -39.11
C ALA A 38 -17.89 -17.81 -38.56
N TYR A 39 -17.09 -17.00 -39.27
CA TYR A 39 -16.63 -15.69 -38.80
C TYR A 39 -17.74 -14.66 -38.57
N ARG A 40 -18.80 -14.67 -39.39
CA ARG A 40 -19.99 -13.82 -39.18
C ARG A 40 -20.67 -14.17 -37.85
N SER A 41 -20.86 -15.46 -37.57
CA SER A 41 -21.46 -15.94 -36.33
C SER A 41 -20.59 -15.61 -35.13
N ALA A 42 -19.26 -15.80 -35.24
CA ALA A 42 -18.32 -15.46 -34.19
C ALA A 42 -18.41 -13.97 -33.78
N ILE A 43 -18.50 -13.05 -34.75
CA ILE A 43 -18.67 -11.60 -34.46
C ILE A 43 -20.04 -11.32 -33.81
N VAL A 44 -21.10 -12.02 -34.20
CA VAL A 44 -22.41 -11.87 -33.55
C VAL A 44 -22.35 -12.33 -32.10
N SER A 45 -21.75 -13.50 -31.81
CA SER A 45 -21.66 -14.05 -30.46
C SER A 45 -20.75 -13.21 -29.55
N ILE A 46 -19.61 -12.68 -30.03
CA ILE A 46 -18.75 -11.83 -29.20
C ILE A 46 -19.43 -10.52 -28.82
N TRP A 47 -20.21 -9.93 -29.74
CA TRP A 47 -20.92 -8.70 -29.45
C TRP A 47 -22.07 -8.93 -28.45
N THR A 48 -22.73 -10.09 -28.51
CA THR A 48 -23.68 -10.51 -27.46
C THR A 48 -23.02 -10.55 -26.08
N ALA A 49 -21.80 -11.11 -26.00
CA ALA A 49 -21.00 -11.10 -24.76
C ALA A 49 -20.70 -9.66 -24.30
N VAL A 50 -20.33 -8.75 -25.21
CA VAL A 50 -20.05 -7.33 -24.91
C VAL A 50 -21.26 -6.65 -24.26
N VAL A 51 -22.44 -6.81 -24.86
CA VAL A 51 -23.67 -6.18 -24.38
C VAL A 51 -24.09 -6.73 -23.02
N TYR A 52 -23.96 -8.04 -22.83
CA TYR A 52 -24.29 -8.69 -21.55
C TYR A 52 -23.32 -8.27 -20.44
N ASP A 53 -22.01 -8.29 -20.69
CA ASP A 53 -21.03 -7.85 -19.70
C ASP A 53 -21.21 -6.37 -19.33
N LEU A 54 -21.41 -5.50 -20.32
CA LEU A 54 -21.75 -4.08 -20.08
C LEU A 54 -22.98 -3.95 -19.19
N TYR A 55 -24.06 -4.67 -19.49
CA TYR A 55 -25.28 -4.66 -18.68
C TYR A 55 -24.99 -5.01 -17.22
N GLN A 56 -24.31 -6.13 -16.99
CA GLN A 56 -24.00 -6.63 -15.66
C GLN A 56 -23.15 -5.63 -14.88
N LYS A 57 -22.15 -5.02 -15.53
CA LYS A 57 -21.27 -4.02 -14.90
C LYS A 57 -21.99 -2.71 -14.59
N VAL A 58 -22.81 -2.21 -15.50
CA VAL A 58 -23.64 -1.02 -15.26
C VAL A 58 -24.64 -1.28 -14.13
N ARG A 59 -25.26 -2.46 -14.09
CA ARG A 59 -26.17 -2.86 -13.01
C ARG A 59 -25.45 -2.93 -11.66
N TYR A 60 -24.26 -3.50 -11.64
CA TYR A 60 -23.42 -3.54 -10.43
C TYR A 60 -23.06 -2.14 -9.93
N LEU A 61 -22.76 -1.19 -10.83
CA LEU A 61 -22.49 0.21 -10.47
C LEU A 61 -23.71 0.90 -9.84
N ASP A 62 -24.91 0.62 -10.32
CA ASP A 62 -26.15 1.12 -9.70
C ASP A 62 -26.38 0.46 -8.33
N GLU A 63 -26.45 -0.86 -8.27
CA GLU A 63 -26.83 -1.60 -7.06
C GLU A 63 -25.84 -1.45 -5.90
N GLN A 64 -24.54 -1.46 -6.19
CA GLN A 64 -23.50 -1.45 -5.15
C GLN A 64 -22.98 -0.06 -4.80
N TYR A 65 -23.07 0.91 -5.73
CA TYR A 65 -22.49 2.24 -5.55
C TYR A 65 -23.47 3.40 -5.71
N GLY A 66 -24.71 3.13 -6.12
CA GLY A 66 -25.70 4.17 -6.36
C GLY A 66 -25.27 5.17 -7.43
N ASP A 67 -24.51 4.73 -8.44
CA ASP A 67 -24.07 5.62 -9.50
C ASP A 67 -25.28 6.17 -10.28
N LYS A 68 -25.44 7.50 -10.28
CA LYS A 68 -26.60 8.15 -10.88
C LYS A 68 -26.70 7.91 -12.38
N ALA A 69 -25.57 7.88 -13.09
CA ALA A 69 -25.57 7.65 -14.54
C ALA A 69 -25.90 6.19 -14.86
N ALA A 70 -25.36 5.26 -14.07
CA ALA A 70 -25.69 3.84 -14.17
C ALA A 70 -27.18 3.58 -13.89
N LYS A 71 -27.73 4.18 -12.83
CA LYS A 71 -29.15 4.09 -12.49
C LYS A 71 -30.06 4.55 -13.63
N ILE A 72 -29.78 5.72 -14.21
CA ILE A 72 -30.54 6.23 -15.38
C ILE A 72 -30.45 5.25 -16.55
N CYS A 73 -29.27 4.66 -16.79
CA CYS A 73 -29.07 3.67 -17.82
C CYS A 73 -29.92 2.41 -17.57
N ILE A 74 -29.86 1.82 -16.37
CA ILE A 74 -30.66 0.63 -15.99
C ILE A 74 -32.16 0.91 -16.06
N GLU A 75 -32.63 2.04 -15.54
CA GLU A 75 -34.05 2.42 -15.64
C GLU A 75 -34.52 2.55 -17.09
N SER A 76 -33.66 3.03 -17.99
CA SER A 76 -33.98 3.10 -19.42
C SER A 76 -34.12 1.71 -20.05
N ILE A 77 -33.28 0.76 -19.64
CA ILE A 77 -33.28 -0.62 -20.13
C ILE A 77 -34.51 -1.37 -19.59
N ASP A 78 -34.83 -1.21 -18.32
CA ASP A 78 -35.98 -1.85 -17.68
C ASP A 78 -37.31 -1.36 -18.27
N LYS A 79 -37.39 -0.08 -18.68
CA LYS A 79 -38.54 0.45 -19.43
C LYS A 79 -38.73 -0.29 -20.76
N ILE A 80 -37.65 -0.55 -21.49
CA ILE A 80 -37.69 -1.30 -22.75
C ILE A 80 -38.09 -2.76 -22.51
N ARG A 81 -37.62 -3.39 -21.43
CA ARG A 81 -37.99 -4.78 -21.08
C ARG A 81 -39.48 -4.92 -20.73
N LYS A 82 -40.08 -3.92 -20.06
CA LYS A 82 -41.49 -3.94 -19.65
C LYS A 82 -42.48 -3.72 -20.81
N SER A 83 -42.03 -3.07 -21.90
CA SER A 83 -42.83 -2.82 -23.10
C SER A 83 -42.00 -3.13 -24.36
N PRO A 84 -41.81 -4.41 -24.71
CA PRO A 84 -40.85 -4.81 -25.74
C PRO A 84 -41.34 -4.44 -27.15
N ASP A 85 -40.92 -3.29 -27.65
CA ASP A 85 -40.90 -3.00 -29.09
C ASP A 85 -39.58 -3.52 -29.68
N LYS A 86 -39.65 -4.34 -30.74
CA LYS A 86 -38.46 -4.89 -31.44
C LYS A 86 -37.47 -3.79 -31.85
N LYS A 87 -37.95 -2.58 -32.20
CA LYS A 87 -37.08 -1.44 -32.51
C LYS A 87 -36.34 -0.91 -31.28
N GLN A 88 -36.98 -0.93 -30.11
CA GLN A 88 -36.41 -0.45 -28.86
C GLN A 88 -35.38 -1.44 -28.28
N VAL A 89 -35.59 -2.75 -28.42
CA VAL A 89 -34.61 -3.77 -28.02
C VAL A 89 -33.31 -3.64 -28.81
N SER A 90 -33.37 -3.42 -30.13
CA SER A 90 -32.17 -3.18 -30.95
C SER A 90 -31.56 -1.78 -30.72
N ALA A 91 -32.34 -0.81 -30.26
CA ALA A 91 -31.82 0.51 -29.88
C ALA A 91 -30.98 0.44 -28.60
N TRP A 92 -31.44 -0.31 -27.59
CA TRP A 92 -30.75 -0.51 -26.31
C TRP A 92 -29.31 -1.04 -26.51
N GLU A 93 -29.17 -2.07 -27.35
CA GLU A 93 -27.88 -2.70 -27.71
C GLU A 93 -26.87 -1.67 -28.24
N ARG A 94 -27.36 -0.68 -28.99
CA ARG A 94 -26.54 0.40 -29.55
C ARG A 94 -26.19 1.46 -28.50
N THR A 95 -27.15 1.77 -27.64
CA THR A 95 -27.04 2.87 -26.69
C THR A 95 -26.17 2.53 -25.48
N ILE A 96 -26.12 1.27 -25.00
CA ILE A 96 -25.36 0.95 -23.78
C ILE A 96 -23.86 1.20 -23.91
N LEU A 97 -23.25 0.87 -25.04
CA LEU A 97 -21.82 1.14 -25.25
C LEU A 97 -21.55 2.65 -25.24
N LYS A 98 -22.41 3.41 -25.92
CA LYS A 98 -22.33 4.88 -25.97
C LYS A 98 -22.52 5.50 -24.60
N ASP A 99 -23.54 5.08 -23.85
CA ASP A 99 -23.80 5.56 -22.48
C ASP A 99 -22.66 5.16 -21.52
N GLY A 100 -22.12 3.96 -21.67
CA GLY A 100 -20.94 3.48 -20.96
C GLY A 100 -19.73 4.40 -21.14
N TYR A 101 -19.53 4.92 -22.35
CA TYR A 101 -18.47 5.88 -22.65
C TYR A 101 -18.82 7.33 -22.26
N GLU A 102 -19.95 7.86 -22.71
CA GLU A 102 -20.28 9.27 -22.60
C GLU A 102 -20.77 9.65 -21.20
N LYS A 103 -21.61 8.82 -20.59
CA LYS A 103 -22.29 9.13 -19.31
C LYS A 103 -21.57 8.49 -18.13
N ILE A 104 -21.26 7.19 -18.23
CA ILE A 104 -20.68 6.40 -17.13
C ILE A 104 -19.14 6.51 -17.11
N LYS A 105 -18.51 6.89 -18.22
CA LYS A 105 -17.04 7.08 -18.33
C LYS A 105 -16.23 5.82 -18.00
N MET A 106 -16.71 4.65 -18.44
CA MET A 106 -16.03 3.36 -18.26
C MET A 106 -14.81 3.20 -19.18
N PHE A 107 -14.85 3.85 -20.35
CA PHE A 107 -13.86 3.67 -21.42
C PHE A 107 -13.10 4.97 -21.73
N THR A 108 -11.85 4.84 -22.16
CA THR A 108 -11.17 5.89 -22.94
C THR A 108 -11.73 5.94 -24.35
N LEU A 109 -11.50 7.05 -25.07
CA LEU A 109 -11.96 7.20 -26.46
C LEU A 109 -11.51 6.03 -27.35
N THR A 110 -10.23 5.65 -27.27
CA THR A 110 -9.68 4.54 -28.07
C THR A 110 -10.34 3.20 -27.74
N GLU A 111 -10.60 2.92 -26.46
CA GLU A 111 -11.30 1.69 -26.04
C GLU A 111 -12.75 1.68 -26.53
N TYR A 112 -13.44 2.83 -26.47
CA TYR A 112 -14.78 2.99 -27.03
C TYR A 112 -14.78 2.72 -28.54
N GLU A 113 -13.89 3.37 -29.30
CA GLU A 113 -13.80 3.18 -30.76
C GLU A 113 -13.49 1.72 -31.14
N HIS A 114 -12.69 1.01 -30.35
CA HIS A 114 -12.43 -0.41 -30.57
C HIS A 114 -13.70 -1.25 -30.41
N LEU A 115 -14.47 -1.05 -29.34
CA LEU A 115 -15.73 -1.75 -29.12
C LEU A 115 -16.81 -1.33 -30.14
N GLU A 116 -16.82 -0.06 -30.56
CA GLU A 116 -17.75 0.46 -31.57
C GLU A 116 -17.51 -0.20 -32.94
N ARG A 117 -16.25 -0.50 -33.30
CA ARG A 117 -15.95 -1.27 -34.53
C ARG A 117 -16.57 -2.68 -34.48
N ILE A 118 -16.53 -3.36 -33.33
CA ILE A 118 -17.19 -4.67 -33.16
C ILE A 118 -18.70 -4.54 -33.39
N GLN A 119 -19.33 -3.48 -32.85
CA GLN A 119 -20.75 -3.20 -33.05
C GLN A 119 -21.09 -3.00 -34.53
N GLN A 120 -20.28 -2.21 -35.24
CA GLN A 120 -20.49 -1.92 -36.67
C GLN A 120 -20.37 -3.19 -37.52
N ASP A 121 -19.35 -4.02 -37.28
CA ASP A 121 -19.18 -5.27 -38.02
C ASP A 121 -20.23 -6.31 -37.64
N ARG A 122 -20.68 -6.35 -36.38
CA ARG A 122 -21.85 -7.16 -35.99
C ARG A 122 -23.09 -6.74 -36.76
N HIS A 123 -23.34 -5.44 -36.94
CA HIS A 123 -24.47 -4.95 -37.72
C HIS A 123 -24.41 -5.48 -39.16
N ARG A 124 -23.24 -5.44 -39.79
CA ARG A 124 -23.00 -6.00 -41.14
C ARG A 124 -23.15 -7.53 -41.20
N CYS A 125 -22.78 -8.24 -40.13
CA CYS A 125 -22.89 -9.71 -40.06
C CYS A 125 -24.33 -10.18 -39.81
N ALA A 126 -25.12 -9.43 -39.03
CA ALA A 126 -26.48 -9.81 -38.65
C ALA A 126 -27.54 -9.41 -39.69
N HIS A 127 -27.32 -8.32 -40.44
CA HIS A 127 -28.23 -7.87 -41.49
C HIS A 127 -27.69 -8.23 -42.87
N PRO A 128 -28.52 -8.77 -43.79
CA PRO A 128 -28.08 -9.14 -45.13
C PRO A 128 -27.98 -7.92 -46.05
N VAL A 129 -27.10 -6.97 -45.69
CA VAL A 129 -26.79 -5.82 -46.54
C VAL A 129 -25.78 -6.29 -47.59
N LEU A 130 -26.16 -6.18 -48.86
CA LEU A 130 -25.30 -6.49 -49.99
C LEU A 130 -24.43 -5.27 -50.33
N ASP A 131 -23.19 -5.50 -50.69
CA ASP A 131 -22.32 -4.48 -51.27
C ASP A 131 -22.71 -4.17 -52.74
N SER A 132 -21.93 -3.30 -53.39
CA SER A 132 -22.13 -2.90 -54.79
C SER A 132 -22.14 -4.09 -55.76
N ASP A 133 -21.51 -5.19 -55.39
CA ASP A 133 -21.30 -6.38 -56.21
C ASP A 133 -22.25 -7.52 -55.81
N GLY A 134 -23.18 -7.26 -54.88
CA GLY A 134 -24.19 -8.23 -54.46
C GLY A 134 -23.69 -9.24 -53.42
N PHE A 135 -22.51 -9.03 -52.83
CA PHE A 135 -21.96 -9.92 -51.81
C PHE A 135 -22.31 -9.45 -50.40
N LEU A 136 -22.46 -10.43 -49.53
CA LEU A 136 -22.60 -10.20 -48.10
C LEU A 136 -21.23 -9.91 -47.49
N PHE A 137 -21.20 -9.04 -46.48
CA PHE A 137 -19.98 -8.78 -45.71
C PHE A 137 -19.38 -10.08 -45.14
N GLN A 138 -18.16 -10.40 -45.53
CA GLN A 138 -17.44 -11.58 -45.08
C GLN A 138 -16.16 -11.14 -44.32
N PRO A 139 -16.18 -11.15 -42.98
CA PRO A 139 -15.01 -10.78 -42.20
C PRO A 139 -13.88 -11.80 -42.37
N SER A 140 -12.63 -11.33 -42.36
CA SER A 140 -11.46 -12.21 -42.41
C SER A 140 -11.23 -12.90 -41.06
N PRO A 141 -10.51 -14.04 -41.04
CA PRO A 141 -10.13 -14.70 -39.79
C PRO A 141 -9.38 -13.74 -38.82
N GLU A 142 -8.49 -12.90 -39.35
CA GLU A 142 -7.69 -11.97 -38.56
C GLU A 142 -8.55 -10.87 -37.94
N LEU A 143 -9.52 -10.34 -38.69
CA LEU A 143 -10.47 -9.35 -38.19
C LEU A 143 -11.31 -9.92 -37.04
N THR A 144 -11.89 -11.11 -37.24
CA THR A 144 -12.68 -11.79 -36.22
C THR A 144 -11.84 -12.09 -34.97
N ARG A 145 -10.61 -12.59 -35.15
CA ARG A 145 -9.67 -12.83 -34.04
C ARG A 145 -9.37 -11.54 -33.27
N SER A 146 -9.14 -10.45 -33.98
CA SER A 146 -8.87 -9.13 -33.39
C SER A 146 -10.04 -8.67 -32.54
N HIS A 147 -11.28 -8.86 -33.00
CA HIS A 147 -12.48 -8.49 -32.25
C HIS A 147 -12.65 -9.29 -30.96
N ILE A 148 -12.45 -10.62 -31.02
CA ILE A 148 -12.51 -11.49 -29.84
C ILE A 148 -11.48 -11.04 -28.80
N ARG A 149 -10.22 -10.89 -29.22
CA ARG A 149 -9.15 -10.47 -28.34
C ARG A 149 -9.42 -9.09 -27.73
N THR A 150 -9.83 -8.14 -28.57
CA THR A 150 -10.09 -6.76 -28.16
C THR A 150 -11.20 -6.69 -27.12
N ALA A 151 -12.28 -7.44 -27.29
CA ALA A 151 -13.37 -7.49 -26.32
C ALA A 151 -12.92 -8.07 -24.97
N VAL A 152 -12.09 -9.12 -24.98
CA VAL A 152 -11.52 -9.67 -23.75
C VAL A 152 -10.61 -8.66 -23.05
N ASP A 153 -9.67 -8.08 -23.78
CA ASP A 153 -8.66 -7.16 -23.23
C ASP A 153 -9.29 -5.88 -22.68
N VAL A 154 -10.22 -5.27 -23.43
CA VAL A 154 -10.82 -3.97 -23.09
C VAL A 154 -11.94 -4.09 -22.05
N LEU A 155 -12.74 -5.15 -22.14
CA LEU A 155 -13.98 -5.25 -21.37
C LEU A 155 -13.97 -6.47 -20.44
N PHE A 156 -13.94 -7.70 -20.95
CA PHE A 156 -14.25 -8.88 -20.13
C PHE A 156 -13.23 -9.22 -19.04
N SER A 157 -11.96 -8.88 -19.27
CA SER A 157 -10.89 -9.01 -18.27
C SER A 157 -10.92 -7.95 -17.19
N GLN A 158 -11.74 -6.91 -17.37
CA GLN A 158 -11.86 -5.83 -16.40
C GLN A 158 -12.94 -6.18 -15.36
N PRO A 159 -12.75 -5.83 -14.08
CA PRO A 159 -13.79 -5.97 -13.06
C PRO A 159 -14.98 -5.03 -13.36
N PRO A 160 -16.11 -5.17 -12.64
CA PRO A 160 -17.28 -4.32 -12.88
C PRO A 160 -17.07 -2.83 -12.68
N ILE A 161 -16.06 -2.45 -11.91
CA ILE A 161 -15.73 -1.07 -11.60
C ILE A 161 -14.50 -0.67 -12.40
N ILE A 162 -14.70 0.20 -13.38
CA ILE A 162 -13.69 0.56 -14.37
C ILE A 162 -13.62 2.09 -14.47
N GLY A 163 -12.42 2.64 -14.60
CA GLY A 163 -12.24 4.06 -14.94
C GLY A 163 -12.68 5.01 -13.84
N LYS A 164 -13.38 6.08 -14.22
CA LYS A 164 -13.85 7.11 -13.27
C LYS A 164 -14.78 6.54 -12.19
N PRO A 165 -15.76 5.67 -12.51
CA PRO A 165 -16.56 4.99 -11.49
C PRO A 165 -15.75 4.29 -10.39
N ALA A 166 -14.56 3.75 -10.70
CA ALA A 166 -13.70 3.11 -9.70
C ALA A 166 -13.06 4.11 -8.74
N VAL A 167 -12.64 5.25 -9.26
CA VAL A 167 -12.13 6.37 -8.47
C VAL A 167 -13.24 6.94 -7.60
N ASP A 168 -14.42 7.20 -8.18
CA ASP A 168 -15.58 7.75 -7.47
C ASP A 168 -16.10 6.76 -6.41
N ALA A 169 -16.06 5.45 -6.69
CA ALA A 169 -16.39 4.40 -5.73
C ALA A 169 -15.41 4.36 -4.55
N LEU A 170 -14.10 4.41 -4.83
CA LEU A 170 -13.08 4.47 -3.79
C LEU A 170 -13.25 5.74 -2.94
N GLU A 171 -13.50 6.88 -3.57
CA GLU A 171 -13.74 8.15 -2.86
C GLU A 171 -14.97 8.08 -1.95
N ARG A 172 -16.10 7.53 -2.44
CA ARG A 172 -17.30 7.32 -1.62
C ARG A 172 -17.03 6.39 -0.44
N ASP A 173 -16.33 5.29 -0.68
CA ASP A 173 -15.99 4.34 0.39
C ASP A 173 -15.08 5.01 1.43
N VAL A 174 -14.04 5.72 1.02
CA VAL A 174 -13.08 6.35 1.94
C VAL A 174 -13.69 7.52 2.71
N GLU A 175 -14.46 8.38 2.04
CA GLU A 175 -14.92 9.65 2.60
C GLU A 175 -16.36 9.66 3.10
N THR A 176 -17.21 8.73 2.66
CA THR A 176 -18.64 8.71 3.04
C THR A 176 -18.98 7.52 3.93
N SER A 177 -18.30 6.39 3.78
CA SER A 177 -18.61 5.21 4.58
C SER A 177 -18.12 5.37 6.03
N VAL A 178 -19.08 5.32 6.95
CA VAL A 178 -18.80 5.25 8.40
C VAL A 178 -18.05 3.95 8.74
N TYR A 179 -18.25 2.90 7.95
CA TYR A 179 -17.67 1.57 8.17
C TYR A 179 -16.32 1.38 7.48
N PHE A 180 -15.78 2.39 6.79
CA PHE A 180 -14.45 2.23 6.20
C PHE A 180 -13.40 2.08 7.29
N PRO A 181 -12.57 1.02 7.24
CA PRO A 181 -11.65 0.71 8.31
C PRO A 181 -10.49 1.72 8.42
N ASN A 182 -9.96 1.85 9.63
CA ASN A 182 -8.80 2.70 9.94
C ASN A 182 -7.54 1.88 10.29
N LYS A 183 -7.54 0.57 9.98
CA LYS A 183 -6.41 -0.33 10.19
C LYS A 183 -6.01 -0.96 8.87
N LEU A 184 -4.70 -1.10 8.65
CA LEU A 184 -4.14 -1.55 7.37
C LEU A 184 -4.70 -2.91 6.90
N GLU A 185 -4.77 -3.88 7.80
CA GLU A 185 -5.27 -5.24 7.51
C GLU A 185 -6.74 -5.23 7.06
N ASP A 186 -7.56 -4.43 7.73
CA ASP A 186 -8.99 -4.32 7.43
C ASP A 186 -9.22 -3.53 6.14
N VAL A 187 -8.40 -2.50 5.85
CA VAL A 187 -8.40 -1.79 4.56
C VAL A 187 -8.06 -2.75 3.42
N SER A 188 -7.07 -3.63 3.59
CA SER A 188 -6.75 -4.65 2.58
C SER A 188 -7.94 -5.56 2.28
N LYS A 189 -8.64 -6.06 3.32
CA LYS A 189 -9.86 -6.87 3.14
C LYS A 189 -10.97 -6.09 2.42
N ALA A 190 -11.19 -4.83 2.81
CA ALA A 190 -12.20 -3.98 2.18
C ALA A 190 -11.92 -3.77 0.68
N LEU A 191 -10.68 -3.47 0.30
CA LEU A 191 -10.30 -3.27 -1.10
C LEU A 191 -10.38 -4.57 -1.94
N LYS A 192 -10.08 -5.74 -1.35
CA LYS A 192 -10.22 -7.05 -2.00
C LYS A 192 -11.68 -7.37 -2.30
N ASN A 193 -12.55 -7.23 -1.31
CA ASN A 193 -14.00 -7.50 -1.46
C ASN A 193 -14.67 -6.58 -2.47
N ARG A 194 -14.11 -5.38 -2.69
CA ARG A 194 -14.62 -4.39 -3.64
C ARG A 194 -14.10 -4.54 -5.07
N HIS A 195 -13.30 -5.57 -5.38
CA HIS A 195 -12.68 -5.79 -6.70
C HIS A 195 -11.80 -4.64 -7.22
N ILE A 196 -11.40 -3.70 -6.36
CA ILE A 196 -10.53 -2.57 -6.72
C ILE A 196 -9.12 -3.09 -7.05
N LEU A 197 -8.68 -4.12 -6.34
CA LEU A 197 -7.38 -4.77 -6.54
C LEU A 197 -7.34 -5.69 -7.77
N SER A 198 -8.48 -6.12 -8.32
CA SER A 198 -8.55 -6.94 -9.55
C SER A 198 -8.62 -6.10 -10.84
N THR A 199 -8.43 -4.78 -10.76
CA THR A 199 -8.45 -3.89 -11.95
C THR A 199 -7.20 -4.05 -12.82
N SER A 200 -7.26 -3.68 -14.11
CA SER A 200 -6.06 -3.73 -14.96
C SER A 200 -4.97 -2.73 -14.56
N ASN A 201 -3.75 -2.99 -15.00
CA ASN A 201 -2.56 -2.16 -14.73
C ASN A 201 -2.81 -0.67 -14.96
N LYS A 202 -3.50 -0.31 -16.06
CA LYS A 202 -3.81 1.08 -16.41
C LYS A 202 -4.66 1.77 -15.34
N TYR A 203 -5.62 1.05 -14.76
CA TYR A 203 -6.49 1.59 -13.71
C TYR A 203 -5.78 1.64 -12.35
N ARG A 204 -4.99 0.61 -12.01
CA ARG A 204 -4.17 0.63 -10.79
C ARG A 204 -3.23 1.83 -10.76
N VAL A 205 -2.59 2.14 -11.90
CA VAL A 205 -1.79 3.37 -12.09
C VAL A 205 -2.60 4.64 -11.81
N ASN A 206 -3.86 4.70 -12.23
CA ASN A 206 -4.72 5.85 -11.96
C ASN A 206 -5.14 5.95 -10.49
N LEU A 207 -5.34 4.82 -9.80
CA LEU A 207 -5.63 4.79 -8.37
C LEU A 207 -4.46 5.32 -7.53
N PHE A 208 -3.21 4.94 -7.86
CA PHE A 208 -2.02 5.52 -7.22
C PHE A 208 -1.99 7.03 -7.36
N LYS A 209 -2.16 7.54 -8.59
CA LYS A 209 -2.20 8.98 -8.86
C LYS A 209 -3.33 9.65 -8.08
N PHE A 210 -4.52 9.06 -8.06
CA PHE A 210 -5.66 9.61 -7.33
C PHE A 210 -5.38 9.71 -5.83
N CYS A 211 -4.87 8.64 -5.21
CA CYS A 211 -4.51 8.65 -3.79
C CYS A 211 -3.46 9.72 -3.48
N LEU A 212 -2.39 9.81 -4.28
CA LEU A 212 -1.38 10.85 -4.12
C LEU A 212 -1.98 12.26 -4.19
N LYS A 213 -2.85 12.53 -5.17
CA LYS A 213 -3.52 13.83 -5.29
C LYS A 213 -4.42 14.14 -4.09
N LYS A 214 -5.20 13.15 -3.63
CA LYS A 214 -6.03 13.25 -2.41
C LYS A 214 -5.20 13.55 -1.18
N ILE A 215 -4.06 12.88 -1.01
CA ILE A 215 -3.16 13.11 0.13
C ILE A 215 -2.51 14.49 0.04
N LEU A 216 -2.01 14.90 -1.13
CA LEU A 216 -1.13 16.05 -1.27
C LEU A 216 -1.84 17.40 -1.44
N TYR A 217 -2.98 17.46 -2.13
CA TYR A 217 -3.54 18.77 -2.48
C TYR A 217 -5.05 18.85 -2.76
N LEU A 218 -5.71 17.75 -3.14
CA LEU A 218 -7.16 17.79 -3.37
C LEU A 218 -7.91 17.95 -2.05
N ASP A 219 -8.99 18.72 -2.11
CA ASP A 219 -9.87 18.91 -0.96
C ASP A 219 -10.59 17.61 -0.60
N ILE A 220 -10.77 17.41 0.70
CA ILE A 220 -11.35 16.22 1.30
C ILE A 220 -12.41 16.69 2.29
N ASN A 221 -13.51 15.96 2.37
CA ASN A 221 -14.65 16.33 3.21
C ASN A 221 -14.27 16.51 4.69
N LYS A 222 -13.33 15.71 5.20
CA LYS A 222 -12.77 15.82 6.56
C LYS A 222 -11.29 15.47 6.59
N PRO A 223 -10.45 16.19 7.36
CA PRO A 223 -9.01 15.91 7.46
C PRO A 223 -8.68 14.45 7.86
N GLU A 224 -9.54 13.83 8.69
CA GLU A 224 -9.40 12.44 9.15
C GLU A 224 -9.35 11.41 8.01
N PHE A 225 -9.96 11.71 6.85
CA PHE A 225 -9.97 10.79 5.72
C PHE A 225 -8.63 10.76 4.95
N ILE A 226 -7.75 11.76 5.14
CA ILE A 226 -6.43 11.73 4.52
C ILE A 226 -5.64 10.50 4.97
N ASN A 227 -5.73 10.16 6.27
CA ASN A 227 -5.07 8.99 6.82
C ASN A 227 -5.61 7.68 6.20
N ARG A 228 -6.90 7.62 5.86
CA ARG A 228 -7.47 6.47 5.14
C ARG A 228 -6.88 6.36 3.74
N TYR A 229 -6.69 7.48 3.02
CA TYR A 229 -6.02 7.46 1.72
C TYR A 229 -4.55 7.02 1.83
N ILE A 230 -3.84 7.38 2.89
CA ILE A 230 -2.48 6.88 3.14
C ILE A 230 -2.49 5.35 3.34
N LEU A 231 -3.44 4.81 4.12
CA LEU A 231 -3.60 3.36 4.29
C LEU A 231 -3.93 2.65 2.98
N VAL A 232 -4.85 3.20 2.18
CA VAL A 232 -5.19 2.68 0.85
C VAL A 232 -3.95 2.69 -0.05
N PHE A 233 -3.22 3.79 -0.09
CA PHE A 233 -1.99 3.90 -0.88
C PHE A 233 -0.96 2.85 -0.46
N ASN A 234 -0.77 2.64 0.85
CA ASN A 234 0.12 1.61 1.39
C ASN A 234 -0.28 0.20 0.93
N VAL A 235 -1.57 -0.15 1.02
CA VAL A 235 -2.08 -1.44 0.54
C VAL A 235 -1.87 -1.59 -0.97
N LEU A 236 -2.14 -0.55 -1.76
CA LEU A 236 -1.94 -0.61 -3.22
C LEU A 236 -0.47 -0.83 -3.58
N ILE A 237 0.47 -0.20 -2.86
CA ILE A 237 1.91 -0.39 -3.07
C ILE A 237 2.34 -1.81 -2.71
N TYR A 238 1.82 -2.35 -1.60
CA TYR A 238 2.11 -3.72 -1.18
C TYR A 238 1.63 -4.76 -2.21
N GLU A 239 0.43 -4.58 -2.75
CA GLU A 239 -0.18 -5.52 -3.71
C GLU A 239 0.38 -5.38 -5.13
N ASP A 240 0.80 -4.17 -5.54
CA ASP A 240 1.21 -3.92 -6.93
C ASP A 240 2.29 -2.83 -7.09
N ARG A 241 3.42 -3.07 -6.42
CA ARG A 241 4.61 -2.20 -6.52
C ARG A 241 5.11 -2.01 -7.95
N GLY A 242 5.06 -3.06 -8.76
CA GLY A 242 5.57 -3.03 -10.14
C GLY A 242 4.85 -2.02 -11.03
N ASN A 243 3.52 -1.93 -10.94
CA ASN A 243 2.77 -0.92 -11.69
C ASN A 243 2.98 0.50 -11.14
N PHE A 244 3.17 0.66 -9.83
CA PHE A 244 3.52 1.95 -9.26
C PHE A 244 4.87 2.46 -9.79
N GLU A 245 5.90 1.61 -9.80
CA GLU A 245 7.23 1.96 -10.31
C GLU A 245 7.24 2.19 -11.83
N SER A 246 6.18 1.79 -12.54
CA SER A 246 6.02 2.05 -13.97
C SER A 246 5.50 3.47 -14.29
N ILE A 247 5.05 4.22 -13.28
CA ILE A 247 4.53 5.58 -13.47
C ILE A 247 5.65 6.51 -13.92
N ASP A 248 5.38 7.34 -14.94
CA ASP A 248 6.33 8.32 -15.43
C ASP A 248 6.71 9.31 -14.31
N ARG A 249 8.02 9.45 -14.06
CA ARG A 249 8.59 10.37 -13.07
C ARG A 249 8.08 11.80 -13.23
N LYS A 250 7.87 12.28 -14.46
CA LYS A 250 7.34 13.63 -14.72
C LYS A 250 5.93 13.80 -14.17
N VAL A 251 5.13 12.73 -14.16
CA VAL A 251 3.78 12.75 -13.59
C VAL A 251 3.83 12.79 -12.07
N ILE A 252 4.73 12.02 -11.44
CA ILE A 252 4.95 12.08 -9.99
C ILE A 252 5.45 13.47 -9.58
N ALA A 253 6.50 13.98 -10.24
CA ALA A 253 7.02 15.33 -10.04
C ALA A 253 5.92 16.39 -10.11
N SER A 254 5.10 16.38 -11.16
CA SER A 254 3.98 17.32 -11.32
C SER A 254 2.93 17.20 -10.21
N ILE A 255 2.66 16.00 -9.69
CA ILE A 255 1.75 15.81 -8.56
C ILE A 255 2.33 16.44 -7.29
N PHE A 256 3.62 16.25 -7.02
CA PHE A 256 4.31 16.80 -5.85
C PHE A 256 4.49 18.32 -5.92
N ASP A 257 4.69 18.88 -7.11
CA ASP A 257 4.76 20.34 -7.31
C ASP A 257 3.48 21.07 -6.88
N ASN A 258 2.33 20.37 -6.90
CA ASN A 258 1.04 20.89 -6.47
C ASN A 258 0.75 20.66 -4.98
N ALA A 259 1.64 20.01 -4.23
CA ALA A 259 1.42 19.69 -2.81
C ALA A 259 1.24 20.96 -1.97
N LYS A 260 0.18 20.98 -1.13
CA LYS A 260 -0.06 22.08 -0.18
C LYS A 260 0.92 21.96 0.99
N GLU A 261 1.52 23.08 1.40
CA GLU A 261 2.54 23.11 2.46
C GLU A 261 2.02 22.58 3.81
N GLU A 262 0.75 22.84 4.13
CA GLU A 262 0.06 22.30 5.32
C GLU A 262 -0.01 20.76 5.36
N ARG A 263 0.31 20.09 4.25
CA ARG A 263 0.28 18.62 4.11
C ARG A 263 1.66 17.97 4.04
N TYR A 264 2.74 18.74 4.21
CA TYR A 264 4.10 18.20 4.06
C TYR A 264 4.45 17.18 5.14
N ASN A 265 3.87 17.29 6.33
CA ASN A 265 3.96 16.26 7.37
C ASN A 265 3.47 14.87 6.89
N LEU A 266 2.47 14.82 6.03
CA LEU A 266 1.94 13.57 5.47
C LEU A 266 2.88 12.95 4.42
N ILE A 267 3.75 13.76 3.81
CA ILE A 267 4.72 13.30 2.82
C ILE A 267 5.79 12.43 3.46
N VAL A 268 6.10 12.66 4.74
CA VAL A 268 6.96 11.78 5.54
C VAL A 268 6.46 10.34 5.50
N GLU A 269 5.15 10.14 5.70
CA GLU A 269 4.53 8.81 5.60
C GLU A 269 4.59 8.25 4.18
N LEU A 270 4.43 9.08 3.15
CA LEU A 270 4.55 8.64 1.77
C LEU A 270 5.96 8.13 1.44
N PHE A 271 7.01 8.79 1.91
CA PHE A 271 8.39 8.31 1.75
C PHE A 271 8.65 7.03 2.55
N ASN A 272 7.94 6.86 3.67
CA ASN A 272 7.96 5.60 4.41
C ASN A 272 7.23 4.45 3.69
N ILE A 273 6.28 4.76 2.82
CA ILE A 273 5.60 3.74 2.00
C ILE A 273 6.41 3.44 0.73
N ALA A 274 6.89 4.48 0.05
CA ALA A 274 7.60 4.36 -1.22
C ALA A 274 8.72 5.41 -1.32
N GLU A 275 9.94 5.01 -0.98
CA GLU A 275 11.14 5.88 -1.02
C GLU A 275 11.44 6.41 -2.44
N SER A 276 11.03 5.68 -3.50
CA SER A 276 11.20 6.14 -4.89
C SER A 276 10.49 7.47 -5.17
N LEU A 277 9.44 7.82 -4.41
CA LEU A 277 8.76 9.11 -4.51
C LEU A 277 9.71 10.28 -4.31
N TRP A 278 10.70 10.17 -3.41
CA TRP A 278 11.71 11.21 -3.25
C TRP A 278 12.52 11.40 -4.53
N ASN A 279 13.00 10.30 -5.12
CA ASN A 279 13.81 10.34 -6.33
C ASN A 279 13.01 10.86 -7.54
N ASP A 280 11.74 10.48 -7.64
CA ASP A 280 10.83 10.83 -8.74
C ASP A 280 10.21 12.23 -8.59
N SER A 281 10.43 12.90 -7.44
CA SER A 281 10.00 14.30 -7.21
C SER A 281 10.89 15.31 -7.95
N SER A 282 10.33 16.47 -8.28
CA SER A 282 11.05 17.58 -8.92
C SER A 282 12.08 18.20 -7.97
N ASP A 283 13.09 18.88 -8.54
CA ASP A 283 14.05 19.65 -7.73
C ASP A 283 13.37 20.82 -7.00
N PHE A 284 12.34 21.41 -7.61
CA PHE A 284 11.53 22.46 -7.00
C PHE A 284 10.87 21.98 -5.70
N PHE A 285 10.18 20.83 -5.75
CA PHE A 285 9.57 20.23 -4.57
C PHE A 285 10.63 19.82 -3.54
N LYS A 286 11.74 19.21 -3.97
CA LYS A 286 12.82 18.77 -3.07
C LYS A 286 13.39 19.92 -2.25
N GLU A 287 13.62 21.08 -2.86
CA GLU A 287 14.09 22.27 -2.14
C GLU A 287 13.05 22.79 -1.14
N LYS A 288 11.77 22.85 -1.52
CA LYS A 288 10.69 23.21 -0.58
C LYS A 288 10.57 22.24 0.59
N PHE A 289 10.68 20.94 0.34
CA PHE A 289 10.59 19.93 1.38
C PHE A 289 11.77 20.00 2.36
N LYS A 290 12.99 20.28 1.86
CA LYS A 290 14.16 20.54 2.72
C LYS A 290 13.95 21.78 3.61
N ILE A 291 13.34 22.84 3.08
CA ILE A 291 12.99 24.04 3.87
C ILE A 291 11.99 23.66 4.97
N PHE A 292 10.93 22.91 4.65
CA PHE A 292 9.99 22.39 5.65
C PHE A 292 10.69 21.56 6.73
N LEU A 293 11.58 20.65 6.34
CA LEU A 293 12.36 19.86 7.31
C LEU A 293 13.16 20.74 8.25
N LYS A 294 13.73 21.84 7.75
CA LYS A 294 14.53 22.75 8.55
C LYS A 294 13.70 23.66 9.47
N GLU A 295 12.58 24.17 8.97
CA GLU A 295 11.86 25.29 9.60
C GLU A 295 10.60 24.89 10.37
N SER A 296 9.95 23.78 9.99
CA SER A 296 8.62 23.43 10.50
C SER A 296 8.48 21.98 10.97
N ALA A 297 9.28 21.06 10.44
CA ALA A 297 9.15 19.65 10.79
C ALA A 297 9.54 19.36 12.24
N THR A 298 8.73 18.53 12.88
CA THR A 298 9.00 17.98 14.21
C THR A 298 10.17 17.00 14.18
N ASN A 299 10.76 16.71 15.34
CA ASN A 299 11.82 15.70 15.44
C ASN A 299 11.31 14.29 15.10
N GLU A 300 10.03 14.02 15.35
CA GLU A 300 9.35 12.78 14.98
C GLU A 300 9.23 12.61 13.46
N GLU A 301 8.93 13.68 12.74
CA GLU A 301 8.92 13.68 11.28
C GLU A 301 10.34 13.52 10.71
N LYS A 302 11.32 14.22 11.29
CA LYS A 302 12.73 14.16 10.89
C LYS A 302 13.32 12.76 11.04
N VAL A 303 13.06 12.07 12.16
CA VAL A 303 13.63 10.73 12.38
C VAL A 303 13.08 9.69 11.40
N ARG A 304 11.82 9.83 10.98
CA ARG A 304 11.20 8.96 9.97
C ARG A 304 11.88 9.06 8.61
N VAL A 305 12.32 10.25 8.21
CA VAL A 305 13.03 10.46 6.93
C VAL A 305 14.55 10.45 7.04
N LEU A 306 15.13 10.12 8.20
CA LEU A 306 16.58 10.15 8.43
C LEU A 306 17.37 9.26 7.44
N HIS A 307 16.76 8.17 6.98
CA HIS A 307 17.35 7.27 5.99
C HIS A 307 17.53 7.92 4.60
N ILE A 308 16.80 9.00 4.32
CA ILE A 308 16.89 9.82 3.10
C ILE A 308 17.76 11.06 3.34
N PHE A 309 17.69 11.64 4.54
CA PHE A 309 18.38 12.89 4.91
C PHE A 309 19.36 12.67 6.08
N PRO A 310 20.51 12.00 5.85
CA PRO A 310 21.49 11.70 6.90
C PRO A 310 22.05 12.95 7.58
N GLU A 311 22.00 14.12 6.94
CA GLU A 311 22.40 15.40 7.52
C GLU A 311 21.62 15.78 8.79
N LEU A 312 20.41 15.25 8.98
CA LEU A 312 19.58 15.48 10.17
C LEU A 312 20.11 14.77 11.42
N GLU A 313 21.03 13.81 11.28
CA GLU A 313 21.55 12.98 12.38
C GLU A 313 22.08 13.86 13.54
N LYS A 314 22.85 14.89 13.22
CA LYS A 314 23.49 15.76 14.23
C LYS A 314 22.46 16.56 15.03
N GLU A 315 21.40 17.02 14.38
CA GLU A 315 20.33 17.77 15.04
C GLU A 315 19.51 16.86 15.95
N LEU A 316 19.11 15.70 15.43
CA LEU A 316 18.34 14.71 16.19
C LEU A 316 19.11 14.19 17.41
N LEU A 317 20.43 13.98 17.30
CA LEU A 317 21.25 13.58 18.45
C LEU A 317 21.25 14.64 19.54
N LYS A 318 21.40 15.92 19.19
CA LYS A 318 21.31 17.00 20.19
C LYS A 318 19.95 17.04 20.87
N TYR A 319 18.88 16.77 20.12
CA TYR A 319 17.54 16.67 20.70
C TYR A 319 17.43 15.50 21.69
N VAL A 320 17.93 14.31 21.32
CA VAL A 320 17.97 13.14 22.21
C VAL A 320 18.78 13.43 23.47
N GLU A 321 19.95 14.05 23.33
CA GLU A 321 20.88 14.36 24.43
C GLU A 321 20.37 15.44 25.39
N SER A 322 19.53 16.35 24.90
CA SER A 322 18.94 17.44 25.71
C SER A 322 17.56 17.12 26.26
N SER A 323 16.90 16.09 25.75
CA SER A 323 15.57 15.69 26.19
C SER A 323 15.58 15.03 27.56
N SER A 324 14.65 15.41 28.41
CA SER A 324 14.42 14.67 29.66
C SER A 324 13.86 13.28 29.32
N VAL A 325 14.62 12.28 29.76
CA VAL A 325 14.36 10.83 29.70
C VAL A 325 12.91 10.45 30.08
N ASP A 326 12.34 11.17 31.03
CA ASP A 326 11.03 10.86 31.63
C ASP A 326 9.84 11.41 30.84
N THR A 327 10.08 12.08 29.72
CA THR A 327 8.99 12.68 28.94
C THR A 327 8.33 11.64 28.04
N GLU A 328 6.99 11.71 27.93
CA GLU A 328 6.25 10.93 26.93
C GLU A 328 6.74 11.23 25.49
N HIS A 329 7.28 12.42 25.24
CA HIS A 329 7.94 12.75 23.97
C HIS A 329 9.16 11.87 23.69
N TYR A 330 10.04 11.66 24.67
CA TYR A 330 11.19 10.76 24.50
C TYR A 330 10.74 9.33 24.24
N LYS A 331 9.68 8.88 24.93
CA LYS A 331 9.08 7.55 24.76
C LYS A 331 8.58 7.36 23.35
N HIS A 332 7.80 8.33 22.87
CA HIS A 332 7.24 8.28 21.54
C HIS A 332 8.35 8.29 20.49
N PHE A 333 9.36 9.14 20.63
CA PHE A 333 10.50 9.21 19.72
C PHE A 333 11.22 7.86 19.57
N ILE A 334 11.52 7.17 20.68
CA ILE A 334 12.15 5.83 20.62
C ILE A 334 11.19 4.79 20.02
N SER A 335 9.88 4.88 20.29
CA SER A 335 8.89 3.98 19.67
C SER A 335 8.82 4.15 18.14
N LEU A 336 9.08 5.36 17.63
CA LEU A 336 9.12 5.60 16.19
C LEU A 336 10.33 4.93 15.53
N ILE A 337 11.49 4.92 16.21
CA ILE A 337 12.70 4.27 15.71
C ILE A 337 12.53 2.75 15.68
N THR A 338 11.97 2.17 16.75
CA THR A 338 11.71 0.72 16.85
C THR A 338 10.65 0.26 15.83
N GLY A 339 9.73 1.14 15.44
CA GLY A 339 8.71 0.86 14.42
C GLY A 339 9.18 0.96 12.97
N LEU A 340 10.43 1.37 12.70
CA LEU A 340 10.98 1.42 11.34
C LEU A 340 11.22 0.00 10.79
N ASP A 341 11.10 -0.17 9.47
CA ASP A 341 11.46 -1.44 8.84
C ASP A 341 12.96 -1.76 8.94
N THR A 342 13.29 -3.04 8.82
CA THR A 342 14.64 -3.57 9.05
C THR A 342 15.68 -2.95 8.10
N ASP A 343 15.31 -2.62 6.86
CA ASP A 343 16.28 -2.07 5.90
C ASP A 343 16.57 -0.59 6.20
N ARG A 344 15.58 0.17 6.69
CA ARG A 344 15.82 1.52 7.21
C ARG A 344 16.69 1.51 8.45
N ILE A 345 16.40 0.63 9.41
CA ILE A 345 17.20 0.47 10.63
C ILE A 345 18.68 0.26 10.28
N LYS A 346 18.98 -0.56 9.28
CA LYS A 346 20.36 -0.76 8.78
C LYS A 346 20.98 0.53 8.23
N ARG A 347 20.24 1.33 7.45
CA ARG A 347 20.75 2.59 6.88
C ARG A 347 21.06 3.65 7.93
N ILE A 348 20.36 3.63 9.07
CA ILE A 348 20.58 4.56 10.20
C ILE A 348 21.28 3.90 11.40
N GLU A 349 21.97 2.77 11.19
CA GLU A 349 22.55 1.97 12.28
C GLU A 349 23.50 2.77 13.18
N LYS A 350 24.31 3.66 12.58
CA LYS A 350 25.24 4.52 13.33
C LYS A 350 24.50 5.46 14.30
N PHE A 351 23.37 6.01 13.86
CA PHE A 351 22.52 6.86 14.69
C PHE A 351 21.88 6.06 15.82
N ILE A 352 21.34 4.87 15.52
CA ILE A 352 20.76 3.96 16.51
C ILE A 352 21.80 3.58 17.56
N LYS A 353 23.02 3.22 17.14
CA LYS A 353 24.11 2.88 18.07
C LYS A 353 24.41 4.03 19.04
N ARG A 354 24.40 5.27 18.58
CA ARG A 354 24.59 6.44 19.45
C ARG A 354 23.45 6.62 20.44
N ILE A 355 22.20 6.42 20.01
CA ILE A 355 21.04 6.44 20.92
C ILE A 355 21.17 5.35 21.98
N ILE A 356 21.48 4.12 21.57
CA ILE A 356 21.67 2.99 22.50
C ILE A 356 22.75 3.34 23.54
N ARG A 357 23.92 3.82 23.09
CA ARG A 357 25.02 4.18 23.99
C ARG A 357 24.63 5.31 24.93
N HIS A 358 23.96 6.34 24.43
CA HIS A 358 23.49 7.45 25.27
C HIS A 358 22.53 6.98 26.38
N ASN A 359 21.57 6.12 26.04
CA ASN A 359 20.62 5.54 26.99
C ASN A 359 21.30 4.65 28.04
N ILE A 360 22.21 3.77 27.60
CA ILE A 360 23.00 2.91 28.50
C ILE A 360 23.84 3.76 29.45
N ASP A 361 24.51 4.79 28.93
CA ASP A 361 25.36 5.67 29.72
C ASP A 361 24.56 6.47 30.74
N LEU A 362 23.38 6.99 30.38
CA LEU A 362 22.50 7.69 31.32
C LEU A 362 22.02 6.77 32.43
N TYR A 363 21.63 5.54 32.09
CA TYR A 363 21.26 4.53 33.06
C TYR A 363 22.42 4.20 33.99
N CYS A 364 23.57 3.76 33.44
CA CYS A 364 24.70 3.31 34.22
C CYS A 364 25.34 4.42 35.04
N LYS A 365 25.36 5.69 34.58
CA LYS A 365 25.96 6.83 35.29
C LYS A 365 24.99 7.58 36.21
N SER A 366 23.91 6.92 36.64
CA SER A 366 22.93 7.50 37.56
C SER A 366 23.59 7.91 38.88
N LYS A 367 23.18 9.06 39.44
CA LYS A 367 23.81 9.66 40.63
C LYS A 367 23.06 9.41 41.94
N SER A 368 21.90 8.76 41.88
CA SER A 368 21.12 8.34 43.05
C SER A 368 20.26 7.11 42.71
N TRP A 369 19.78 6.37 43.72
CA TRP A 369 18.83 5.26 43.53
C TRP A 369 17.58 5.69 42.76
N TYR A 370 17.00 6.83 43.13
CA TYR A 370 15.84 7.39 42.43
C TYR A 370 16.13 7.68 40.95
N GLN A 371 17.34 8.19 40.64
CA GLN A 371 17.73 8.43 39.26
C GLN A 371 17.97 7.11 38.49
N GLY A 372 18.54 6.10 39.15
CA GLY A 372 18.73 4.76 38.59
C GLY A 372 17.40 4.12 38.20
N GLU A 373 16.42 4.13 39.11
CA GLU A 373 15.06 3.64 38.87
C GLU A 373 14.39 4.38 37.70
N LYS A 374 14.45 5.70 37.70
CA LYS A 374 13.91 6.54 36.62
C LYS A 374 14.56 6.27 35.27
N ASN A 375 15.88 6.08 35.24
CA ASN A 375 16.62 5.80 34.00
C ASN A 375 16.51 4.34 33.55
N ALA A 376 16.07 3.41 34.40
CA ALA A 376 15.90 2.00 34.04
C ALA A 376 14.92 1.83 32.86
N VAL A 377 13.88 2.68 32.82
CA VAL A 377 12.91 2.78 31.72
C VAL A 377 13.57 3.05 30.36
N LEU A 378 14.74 3.68 30.33
CA LEU A 378 15.49 3.90 29.08
C LEU A 378 15.94 2.58 28.44
N ILE A 379 16.43 1.67 29.27
CA ILE A 379 16.88 0.35 28.81
C ILE A 379 15.70 -0.37 28.21
N GLU A 380 14.57 -0.41 28.92
CA GLU A 380 13.33 -1.07 28.49
C GLU A 380 12.86 -0.59 27.11
N ARG A 381 13.02 0.70 26.80
CA ARG A 381 12.63 1.30 25.52
C ARG A 381 13.52 0.91 24.35
N ILE A 382 14.79 0.56 24.60
CA ILE A 382 15.75 0.22 23.56
C ILE A 382 16.04 -1.28 23.45
N ILE A 383 15.48 -2.13 24.33
CA ILE A 383 15.77 -3.58 24.39
C ILE A 383 15.69 -4.23 23.01
N ASP A 384 14.64 -3.92 22.25
CA ASP A 384 14.39 -4.55 20.94
C ASP A 384 15.43 -4.15 19.87
N LEU A 385 16.16 -3.05 20.10
CA LEU A 385 17.24 -2.55 19.24
C LEU A 385 18.62 -3.11 19.63
N LEU A 386 18.78 -3.68 20.82
CA LEU A 386 20.07 -4.10 21.33
C LEU A 386 20.66 -5.25 20.52
N LYS A 387 21.98 -5.17 20.31
CA LYS A 387 22.81 -6.27 19.78
C LYS A 387 23.68 -6.85 20.89
N GLU A 388 24.30 -8.00 20.60
CA GLU A 388 25.24 -8.66 21.51
C GLU A 388 26.30 -7.70 22.10
N GLU A 389 26.90 -6.84 21.26
CA GLU A 389 27.90 -5.85 21.70
C GLU A 389 27.34 -4.77 22.64
N ASP A 390 26.05 -4.46 22.55
CA ASP A 390 25.42 -3.44 23.38
C ASP A 390 25.02 -4.01 24.75
N ILE A 391 24.57 -5.27 24.78
CA ILE A 391 24.30 -6.01 26.02
C ILE A 391 25.60 -6.14 26.82
N ASN A 392 26.67 -6.60 26.18
CA ASN A 392 27.98 -6.73 26.82
C ASN A 392 28.47 -5.39 27.40
N TYR A 393 28.32 -4.30 26.63
CA TYR A 393 28.68 -2.97 27.11
C TYR A 393 27.82 -2.50 28.29
N LEU A 394 26.50 -2.71 28.25
CA LEU A 394 25.60 -2.37 29.36
C LEU A 394 26.04 -3.07 30.64
N LEU A 395 26.26 -4.39 30.58
CA LEU A 395 26.68 -5.18 31.73
C LEU A 395 28.04 -4.71 32.28
N GLU A 396 28.98 -4.38 31.41
CA GLU A 396 30.28 -3.84 31.79
C GLU A 396 30.16 -2.46 32.45
N GLN A 397 29.44 -1.52 31.85
CA GLN A 397 29.26 -0.17 32.39
C GLN A 397 28.50 -0.18 33.72
N ALA A 398 27.48 -1.03 33.85
CA ALA A 398 26.74 -1.19 35.09
C ALA A 398 27.66 -1.66 36.23
N VAL A 399 28.62 -2.54 35.94
CA VAL A 399 29.66 -2.95 36.92
C VAL A 399 30.61 -1.78 37.25
N ILE A 400 31.09 -1.04 36.24
CA ILE A 400 32.04 0.07 36.42
C ILE A 400 31.45 1.17 37.31
N GLN A 401 30.17 1.51 37.15
CA GLN A 401 29.52 2.52 37.99
C GLN A 401 29.74 2.26 39.49
N GLN A 402 29.65 1.00 39.89
CA GLN A 402 29.79 0.56 41.28
C GLN A 402 31.26 0.53 41.75
N GLU A 403 32.23 0.63 40.85
CA GLU A 403 33.65 0.84 41.23
C GLU A 403 33.91 2.27 41.67
N MET A 404 33.12 3.21 41.14
CA MET A 404 33.28 4.63 41.41
C MET A 404 32.46 5.11 42.61
N ASP A 405 31.38 4.40 42.98
CA ASP A 405 30.48 4.79 44.06
C ASP A 405 30.24 3.66 45.08
N ARG A 406 30.29 3.97 46.39
CA ARG A 406 30.13 2.98 47.48
C ARG A 406 28.71 2.47 47.63
N ASN A 407 27.71 3.23 47.15
CA ASN A 407 26.32 2.81 47.12
C ASN A 407 25.93 2.62 45.65
N ASP A 408 25.65 1.40 45.21
CA ASP A 408 25.27 1.17 43.80
C ASP A 408 23.96 1.91 43.47
N GLN A 409 24.01 2.88 42.56
CA GLN A 409 22.83 3.68 42.18
C GLN A 409 21.78 2.87 41.41
N LEU A 410 22.15 1.71 40.89
CA LEU A 410 21.24 0.82 40.16
C LEU A 410 20.56 -0.19 41.12
N ASN A 411 20.87 -0.13 42.41
CA ASN A 411 20.18 -0.91 43.42
C ASN A 411 18.67 -0.58 43.40
N GLY A 412 17.83 -1.55 43.03
CA GLY A 412 16.38 -1.37 42.80
C GLY A 412 15.93 -1.56 41.35
N THR A 413 16.83 -1.72 40.38
CA THR A 413 16.49 -1.89 38.96
C THR A 413 16.60 -3.34 38.47
N THR A 414 16.60 -4.31 39.40
CA THR A 414 16.74 -5.74 39.09
C THR A 414 15.70 -6.22 38.09
N ASP A 415 14.45 -5.77 38.19
CA ASP A 415 13.38 -6.17 37.27
C ASP A 415 13.68 -5.76 35.82
N THR A 416 14.27 -4.57 35.61
CA THR A 416 14.74 -4.15 34.28
C THR A 416 15.85 -5.06 33.76
N MET A 417 16.78 -5.50 34.62
CA MET A 417 17.84 -6.43 34.24
C MET A 417 17.30 -7.84 33.94
N ILE A 418 16.28 -8.29 34.67
CA ILE A 418 15.56 -9.54 34.39
C ILE A 418 14.87 -9.47 33.03
N ASN A 419 14.11 -8.41 32.78
CA ASN A 419 13.43 -8.18 31.50
C ASN A 419 14.44 -8.12 30.34
N LEU A 420 15.57 -7.44 30.54
CA LEU A 420 16.67 -7.40 29.58
C LEU A 420 17.20 -8.82 29.29
N PHE A 421 17.47 -9.62 30.33
CA PHE A 421 17.94 -11.00 30.16
C PHE A 421 16.93 -11.85 29.39
N GLU A 422 15.67 -11.89 29.84
CA GLU A 422 14.62 -12.73 29.26
C GLU A 422 14.35 -12.41 27.78
N LYS A 423 14.35 -11.12 27.42
CA LYS A 423 14.09 -10.69 26.04
C LYS A 423 15.29 -10.89 25.11
N THR A 424 16.52 -10.92 25.63
CA THR A 424 17.73 -10.92 24.79
C THR A 424 18.49 -12.23 24.74
N ILE A 425 18.46 -13.05 25.79
CA ILE A 425 19.33 -14.23 25.90
C ILE A 425 19.08 -15.27 24.80
N ASN A 426 17.81 -15.49 24.44
CA ASN A 426 17.46 -16.42 23.35
C ASN A 426 17.91 -15.92 21.98
N LYS A 427 17.98 -14.58 21.80
CA LYS A 427 18.44 -13.95 20.55
C LYS A 427 19.98 -13.88 20.48
N PHE A 428 20.65 -13.78 21.63
CA PHE A 428 22.10 -13.67 21.76
C PHE A 428 22.66 -14.59 22.86
N PRO A 429 22.67 -15.93 22.65
CA PRO A 429 23.09 -16.90 23.68
C PRO A 429 24.51 -16.69 24.19
N ASN A 430 25.41 -16.19 23.35
CA ASN A 430 26.81 -15.92 23.70
C ASN A 430 26.97 -14.90 24.84
N THR A 431 25.95 -14.08 25.11
CA THR A 431 25.96 -13.11 26.21
C THR A 431 25.89 -13.76 27.60
N ILE A 432 25.59 -15.07 27.72
CA ILE A 432 25.47 -15.78 29.00
C ILE A 432 26.73 -15.64 29.87
N ASN A 433 27.92 -15.67 29.25
CA ASN A 433 29.19 -15.50 29.94
C ASN A 433 29.33 -14.10 30.55
N SER A 434 28.83 -13.09 29.84
CA SER A 434 28.81 -11.70 30.34
C SER A 434 27.83 -11.54 31.50
N TRP A 435 26.67 -12.21 31.45
CA TRP A 435 25.71 -12.27 32.55
C TRP A 435 26.28 -12.94 33.80
N HIS A 436 26.97 -14.07 33.66
CA HIS A 436 27.68 -14.71 34.78
C HIS A 436 28.73 -13.80 35.40
N ASN A 437 29.52 -13.12 34.56
CA ASN A 437 30.53 -12.18 35.03
C ASN A 437 29.89 -10.98 35.76
N PHE A 438 28.79 -10.45 35.22
CA PHE A 438 28.02 -9.38 35.85
C PHE A 438 27.56 -9.78 37.27
N ILE A 439 26.87 -10.91 37.41
CA ILE A 439 26.40 -11.43 38.70
C ILE A 439 27.57 -11.58 39.69
N LYS A 440 28.65 -12.25 39.25
CA LYS A 440 29.82 -12.49 40.09
C LYS A 440 30.42 -11.18 40.62
N LYS A 441 30.54 -10.15 39.78
CA LYS A 441 31.09 -8.86 40.17
C LYS A 441 30.15 -8.07 41.07
N LYS A 442 28.84 -8.11 40.82
CA LYS A 442 27.82 -7.39 41.61
C LYS A 442 27.58 -7.99 43.00
N ARG A 443 27.64 -9.32 43.12
CA ARG A 443 27.49 -10.04 44.40
C ARG A 443 28.53 -9.64 45.44
N ASN A 444 29.75 -9.35 45.00
CA ASN A 444 30.84 -8.91 45.87
C ASN A 444 30.66 -7.47 46.39
N ARG A 445 29.59 -6.76 46.02
CA ARG A 445 29.46 -5.30 46.19
C ARG A 445 28.05 -4.83 46.64
N ASN A 446 27.25 -5.70 47.27
CA ASN A 446 25.98 -5.35 47.93
C ASN A 446 24.86 -4.77 47.03
N TRP A 447 24.62 -5.34 45.84
CA TRP A 447 23.37 -5.10 45.10
C TRP A 447 22.26 -6.00 45.69
N TYR A 448 21.18 -5.40 46.19
CA TYR A 448 20.09 -6.12 46.85
C TYR A 448 19.07 -6.68 45.83
N ASP A 449 18.46 -7.82 46.12
CA ASP A 449 17.49 -8.53 45.25
C ASP A 449 18.03 -9.15 43.94
N LEU A 450 19.33 -9.44 43.83
CA LEU A 450 19.88 -10.16 42.66
C LEU A 450 19.43 -11.62 42.53
N GLU A 451 18.93 -12.23 43.61
CA GLU A 451 18.60 -13.66 43.67
C GLU A 451 17.63 -14.09 42.56
N LYS A 452 16.65 -13.25 42.21
CA LYS A 452 15.69 -13.53 41.14
C LYS A 452 16.37 -13.61 39.77
N LEU A 453 17.30 -12.70 39.49
CA LEU A 453 18.07 -12.71 38.24
C LEU A 453 19.03 -13.90 38.19
N GLU A 454 19.69 -14.23 39.31
CA GLU A 454 20.53 -15.42 39.42
C GLU A 454 19.74 -16.70 39.12
N GLN A 455 18.53 -16.84 39.67
CA GLN A 455 17.65 -17.98 39.39
C GLN A 455 17.27 -18.07 37.91
N LYS A 456 16.98 -16.94 37.26
CA LYS A 456 16.65 -16.92 35.82
C LYS A 456 17.83 -17.36 34.95
N ILE A 457 19.03 -16.92 35.28
CA ILE A 457 20.27 -17.32 34.60
C ILE A 457 20.54 -18.81 34.82
N ALA A 458 20.47 -19.29 36.07
CA ALA A 458 20.68 -20.71 36.39
C ALA A 458 19.65 -21.63 35.73
N ASN A 459 18.39 -21.19 35.64
CA ASN A 459 17.36 -21.93 34.91
C ASN A 459 17.67 -22.02 33.42
N TYR A 460 18.20 -20.96 32.80
CA TYR A 460 18.62 -21.00 31.41
C TYR A 460 19.75 -22.01 31.19
N ASP A 461 20.77 -22.02 32.05
CA ASP A 461 21.88 -22.99 31.99
C ASP A 461 21.40 -24.45 32.14
N SER A 462 20.33 -24.68 32.91
CA SER A 462 19.78 -26.02 33.14
C SER A 462 19.03 -26.62 31.93
N PHE A 463 18.74 -25.80 30.92
CA PHE A 463 18.15 -26.22 29.64
C PHE A 463 19.11 -25.87 28.49
N PRO A 464 20.17 -26.68 28.26
CA PRO A 464 21.04 -26.46 27.12
C PRO A 464 20.25 -26.75 25.84
N PHE A 465 20.11 -25.74 24.99
CA PHE A 465 19.73 -25.91 23.59
C PHE A 465 20.90 -26.46 22.78
#